data_AF-A0A661W2E9-F1
#
_entry.id   AF-A0A661W2E9-F1
#
_cell.length_a   1.000
_cell.length_b   1.000
_cell.length_c   1.000
_cell.angle_alpha   90.00
_cell.angle_beta   90.00
_cell.angle_gamma   90.00
#
_symmetry.space_group_name_H-M   'P 1'
#
loop_
_entity.id
_entity.type
_entity.pdbx_description
1 polymer ?
#
loop_
_entity_poly.entity_id
_entity_poly.type
_entity_poly.pdbx_seq_one_letter_code
_entity_poly.pdbx_strand_id
1 'polypeptide(L)' 'MLDAFFHPQSVAVIGASRDPEKLGYAVLANLKEGGYPGRLY' A
#
# COMPACT_ATOMS: atom_id res chain seq x y z
N MET A 1 -6.17 -20.15 5.31
CA MET A 1 -7.07 -19.22 4.61
C MET A 1 -6.69 -17.79 4.99
N LEU A 2 -5.66 -17.23 4.36
CA LEU A 2 -5.22 -15.82 4.47
C LEU A 2 -4.58 -15.33 3.15
N ASP A 3 -4.84 -16.03 2.06
CA ASP A 3 -4.15 -15.79 0.79
C ASP A 3 -4.42 -14.37 0.27
N ALA A 4 -5.65 -13.88 0.40
CA ALA A 4 -5.99 -12.50 0.05
C ALA A 4 -5.26 -11.43 0.88
N PHE A 5 -4.69 -11.78 2.03
CA PHE A 5 -3.92 -10.85 2.87
C PHE A 5 -2.44 -10.81 2.47
N PHE A 6 -1.84 -11.98 2.20
CA PHE A 6 -0.41 -12.10 1.86
C PHE A 6 -0.14 -12.03 0.35
N HIS A 7 -1.11 -12.37 -0.48
CA HIS A 7 -1.06 -12.33 -1.95
C HIS A 7 -2.26 -11.59 -2.58
N PRO A 8 -2.57 -10.34 -2.14
CA PRO A 8 -3.66 -9.58 -2.74
C PRO A 8 -3.34 -9.25 -4.21
N GLN A 9 -4.37 -9.25 -5.07
CA GLN A 9 -4.27 -8.70 -6.43
C GLN A 9 -4.37 -7.16 -6.46
N SER A 10 -4.92 -6.57 -5.40
CA SER A 10 -5.03 -5.12 -5.22
C SER A 10 -5.14 -4.73 -3.75
N VAL A 11 -4.63 -3.55 -3.39
CA VAL A 11 -4.69 -2.96 -2.05
C VAL A 11 -5.20 -1.52 -2.15
N ALA A 12 -6.09 -1.13 -1.25
CA ALA A 12 -6.50 0.26 -1.07
C ALA A 12 -5.87 0.83 0.22
N VAL A 13 -5.20 1.98 0.12
CA VAL A 13 -4.55 2.64 1.27
C VAL A 13 -5.44 3.79 1.75
N ILE A 14 -6.35 3.49 2.66
CA ILE A 14 -7.23 4.50 3.27
C ILE A 14 -6.39 5.39 4.19
N GLY A 15 -6.39 6.70 3.93
CA GLY A 15 -5.59 7.67 4.67
C GLY A 15 -4.22 7.97 4.05
N ALA A 16 -3.96 7.54 2.81
CA ALA A 16 -2.80 7.97 2.05
C ALA A 16 -2.70 9.50 2.00
N SER A 17 -1.47 10.01 2.14
CA SER A 17 -1.18 11.44 2.24
C SER A 17 -0.05 11.83 1.30
N ARG A 18 -0.01 13.12 0.91
CA ARG A 18 1.12 13.73 0.20
C ARG A 18 2.17 14.33 1.15
N ASP A 19 1.83 14.44 2.43
CA ASP A 19 2.70 14.94 3.49
C ASP A 19 3.65 13.82 3.97
N PRO A 20 4.99 13.97 3.79
CA PRO A 20 5.96 12.96 4.14
C PRO A 20 6.00 12.58 5.63
N GLU A 21 5.54 13.46 6.53
CA GLU A 21 5.52 13.17 7.97
C GLU A 21 4.34 12.29 8.39
N LYS A 22 3.34 12.10 7.52
CA LYS A 22 2.17 11.28 7.84
C LYS A 22 2.40 9.81 7.56
N LEU A 23 1.90 8.95 8.44
CA LEU A 23 1.97 7.50 8.29
C LEU A 23 1.41 7.00 6.95
N GLY A 24 0.30 7.58 6.48
CA GLY A 24 -0.30 7.20 5.19
C GLY A 24 0.59 7.48 3.97
N TYR A 25 1.52 8.44 4.07
CA TYR A 25 2.55 8.63 3.05
C TYR A 25 3.53 7.45 3.06
N ALA A 26 4.09 7.12 4.23
CA ALA A 26 5.08 6.05 4.38
C ALA A 26 4.54 4.68 3.94
N VAL A 27 3.29 4.35 4.28
CA VAL A 27 2.66 3.07 3.86
C VAL A 27 2.56 2.96 2.34
N LEU A 28 2.07 4.00 1.67
CA LEU A 28 1.93 3.99 0.20
C LEU A 28 3.30 4.04 -0.49
N ALA A 29 4.26 4.79 0.04
CA ALA A 29 5.63 4.85 -0.46
C ALA A 29 6.29 3.47 -0.41
N ASN A 30 6.22 2.78 0.74
CA ASN A 30 6.78 1.44 0.90
C ASN A 30 6.17 0.42 -0.07
N LEU A 31 4.85 0.47 -0.33
CA LEU A 31 4.21 -0.41 -1.30
C LEU A 31 4.72 -0.17 -2.73
N LYS A 32 4.92 1.09 -3.11
CA LYS A 32 5.42 1.47 -4.44
C LYS A 32 6.90 1.15 -4.60
N GLU A 33 7.73 1.58 -3.66
CA GLU A 33 9.18 1.39 -3.68
C GLU A 33 9.57 -0.08 -3.49
N GLY A 34 8.80 -0.82 -2.69
CA GLY A 34 8.91 -2.27 -2.56
C GLY A 34 8.42 -3.06 -3.77
N GLY A 35 7.91 -2.39 -4.81
CA GLY A 35 7.54 -3.02 -6.07
C GLY A 35 6.30 -3.92 -5.98
N TYR A 36 5.31 -3.55 -5.16
CA TYR A 36 4.07 -4.33 -5.05
C TYR A 36 3.46 -4.54 -6.45
N PRO A 37 3.25 -5.80 -6.89
CA PRO A 37 2.91 -6.10 -8.28
C PRO A 37 1.42 -5.90 -8.61
N GLY A 38 0.58 -5.74 -7.58
CA GLY A 38 -0.86 -5.54 -7.74
C GLY A 38 -1.25 -4.09 -7.96
N ARG A 39 -2.55 -3.84 -8.07
CA ARG A 39 -3.09 -2.47 -8.21
C ARG A 39 -3.18 -1.77 -6.85
N LEU A 40 -2.77 -0.50 -6.80
CA LEU A 40 -2.87 0.35 -5.62
C LEU A 40 -3.97 1.40 -5.84
N TYR A 41 -4.80 1.62 -4.81
CA TYR A 41 -5.87 2.62 -4.78
C TYR A 41 -5.77 3.53 -3.56
#